data_AF-A0A2E4HGL3-F1
#
_entry.id   AF-A0A2E4HGL3-F1
#
_cell.length_a   1.000
_cell.length_b   1.000
_cell.length_c   1.000
_cell.angle_alpha   90.00
_cell.angle_beta   90.00
_cell.angle_gamma   90.00
#
_symmetry.space_group_name_H-M   'P 1'
#
loop_
_entity.id
_entity.type
_entity.pdbx_description
1 polymer ?
#
loop_
_entity_poly.entity_id
_entity_poly.type
_entity_poly.pdbx_seq_one_letter_code
_entity_poly.pdbx_strand_id
1 'polypeptide(L)'
;MKNDDICSMKQIRFLLTLLGVGLLLVTTTTAAAQNLGSIQRGQRGYTPPPRAIEAGEPEKPDTNLMAQEKAAIYAEALQIDAFKKEVLRSYLEDYYKEKIAVSYNPELKYDEKQPLLNAASKKYEARLAEVFDKDQINQLLAYEEIGVGGDKKERKKKKRKKRKKTKN
;
A
#
# COMPACT_ATOMS: atom_id res chain seq x y z
N MET A 1 -11.64 -74.24 55.64
CA MET A 1 -10.69 -73.26 55.09
C MET A 1 -11.22 -72.81 53.73
N LYS A 2 -11.83 -71.61 53.65
CA LYS A 2 -12.23 -70.85 52.42
C LYS A 2 -13.21 -69.69 52.70
N ASN A 3 -13.48 -69.32 53.95
CA ASN A 3 -14.37 -68.18 54.27
C ASN A 3 -13.61 -66.86 54.47
N ASP A 4 -12.27 -66.89 54.52
CA ASP A 4 -11.44 -65.69 54.71
C ASP A 4 -11.03 -65.04 53.37
N ASP A 5 -10.93 -65.84 52.30
CA ASP A 5 -10.49 -65.37 50.96
C ASP A 5 -11.55 -64.51 50.23
N ILE A 6 -12.83 -64.74 50.54
CA ILE A 6 -13.95 -64.02 49.90
C ILE A 6 -14.08 -62.59 50.45
N CYS A 7 -13.69 -62.37 51.72
CA CYS A 7 -13.77 -61.07 52.38
C CYS A 7 -12.64 -60.14 51.88
N SER A 8 -11.42 -60.65 51.75
CA SER A 8 -10.24 -59.90 51.27
C SER A 8 -10.41 -59.38 49.83
N MET A 9 -10.96 -60.21 48.93
CA MET A 9 -11.16 -59.84 47.53
C MET A 9 -12.22 -58.74 47.31
N LYS A 10 -13.21 -58.61 48.20
CA LYS A 10 -14.21 -57.53 48.15
C LYS A 10 -13.64 -56.20 48.66
N GLN A 11 -12.82 -56.24 49.71
CA GLN A 11 -12.15 -55.05 50.24
C GLN A 11 -11.13 -54.47 49.25
N ILE A 12 -10.38 -55.31 48.54
CA ILE A 12 -9.43 -54.87 47.51
C ILE A 12 -10.15 -54.20 46.32
N ARG A 13 -11.29 -54.75 45.89
CA ARG A 13 -12.11 -54.15 44.82
C ARG A 13 -12.75 -52.81 45.23
N PHE A 14 -13.14 -52.67 46.50
CA PHE A 14 -13.63 -51.41 47.05
C PHE A 14 -12.53 -50.34 47.16
N LEU A 15 -11.31 -50.72 47.55
CA LEU A 15 -10.17 -49.81 47.63
C LEU A 15 -9.71 -49.32 46.24
N LEU A 16 -9.68 -50.21 45.24
CA LEU A 16 -9.31 -49.85 43.86
C LEU A 16 -10.33 -48.91 43.19
N THR A 17 -11.62 -49.08 43.49
CA THR A 17 -12.68 -48.21 42.96
C THR A 17 -12.68 -46.84 43.63
N LEU A 18 -12.44 -46.76 44.96
CA LEU A 18 -12.28 -45.49 45.66
C LEU A 18 -11.04 -44.70 45.20
N LEU A 19 -9.93 -45.39 44.93
CA LEU A 19 -8.71 -44.76 44.43
C LEU A 19 -8.86 -44.23 42.99
N GLY A 20 -9.60 -44.95 42.14
CA GLY A 20 -9.94 -44.51 40.78
C GLY A 20 -10.85 -43.27 40.74
N VAL A 21 -11.85 -43.20 41.63
CA VAL A 21 -12.76 -42.04 41.73
C VAL A 21 -12.04 -40.82 42.32
N GLY A 22 -11.15 -41.02 43.30
CA GLY A 22 -10.33 -39.95 43.87
C GLY A 22 -9.39 -39.31 42.85
N LEU A 23 -8.79 -40.11 41.96
CA LEU A 23 -7.88 -39.60 40.91
C LEU A 23 -8.63 -38.77 39.85
N LEU A 24 -9.91 -39.04 39.62
CA LEU A 24 -10.74 -38.32 38.63
C LEU A 24 -11.21 -36.93 39.12
N LEU A 25 -11.29 -36.72 40.45
CA LEU A 25 -11.72 -35.46 41.06
C LEU A 25 -10.60 -34.39 41.14
N VAL A 26 -9.34 -34.79 41.05
CA VAL A 26 -8.19 -33.86 41.21
C VAL A 26 -7.86 -33.10 39.91
N THR A 27 -8.28 -33.60 38.75
CA THR A 27 -7.94 -32.99 37.45
C THR A 27 -8.82 -31.82 37.04
N THR A 28 -9.96 -31.58 37.71
CA THR A 28 -10.93 -30.54 37.30
C THR A 28 -10.66 -29.14 37.88
N THR A 29 -9.69 -28.98 38.78
CA THR A 29 -9.43 -27.68 39.46
C THR A 29 -8.42 -26.78 38.76
N THR A 30 -7.75 -27.24 37.70
CA THR A 30 -6.68 -26.47 37.01
C THR A 30 -7.19 -25.54 35.91
N ALA A 31 -8.45 -25.66 35.47
CA ALA A 31 -9.02 -24.82 34.40
C ALA A 31 -9.31 -23.37 34.82
N ALA A 32 -9.54 -23.11 36.12
CA ALA A 32 -9.93 -21.79 36.63
C ALA A 32 -8.75 -20.78 36.75
N ALA A 33 -7.50 -21.27 36.78
CA ALA A 33 -6.32 -20.41 36.95
C ALA A 33 -5.83 -19.76 35.65
N GLN A 34 -6.29 -20.21 34.48
CA GLN A 34 -5.80 -19.74 33.18
C GLN A 34 -6.40 -18.40 32.72
N ASN A 35 -7.30 -17.79 33.49
CA ASN A 35 -8.00 -16.55 33.11
C ASN A 35 -7.79 -15.37 34.07
N LEU A 36 -6.87 -15.46 35.02
CA LEU A 36 -6.67 -14.46 36.08
C LEU A 36 -5.80 -13.25 35.66
N GLY A 37 -5.67 -12.98 34.36
CA GLY A 37 -4.84 -11.89 33.83
C GLY A 37 -5.29 -11.34 32.48
N SER A 38 -6.46 -11.74 31.97
CA SER A 38 -7.02 -11.15 30.77
C SER A 38 -7.66 -9.81 31.13
N ILE A 39 -6.94 -8.72 30.82
CA ILE A 39 -7.51 -7.36 30.85
C ILE A 39 -8.79 -7.38 30.02
N GLN A 40 -9.93 -7.06 30.64
CA GLN A 40 -11.23 -7.00 29.94
C GLN A 40 -11.11 -6.04 28.75
N ARG A 41 -11.15 -6.61 27.54
CA ARG A 41 -11.24 -5.86 26.28
C ARG A 41 -12.58 -5.11 26.29
N GLY A 42 -12.56 -3.84 26.68
CA GLY A 42 -13.78 -3.02 26.73
C GLY A 42 -13.59 -1.65 27.38
N GLN A 43 -12.63 -1.48 28.30
CA GLN A 43 -12.27 -0.16 28.84
C GLN A 43 -11.32 0.57 27.88
N ARG A 44 -11.81 0.90 26.68
CA ARG A 44 -11.17 1.92 25.85
C ARG A 44 -11.88 3.23 26.16
N GLY A 45 -11.19 4.12 26.88
CA GLY A 45 -11.66 5.47 27.16
C GLY A 45 -12.14 6.15 25.86
N TYR A 46 -13.20 6.95 26.00
CA TYR A 46 -13.78 7.70 24.90
C TYR A 46 -12.70 8.55 24.22
N THR A 47 -12.32 8.18 23.00
CA THR A 47 -11.55 9.06 22.13
C THR A 47 -12.55 9.96 21.41
N PRO A 48 -12.52 11.28 21.61
CA PRO A 48 -13.44 12.17 20.92
C PRO A 48 -13.29 12.02 19.41
N PRO A 49 -14.40 12.10 18.65
CA PRO A 49 -14.33 12.05 17.20
C PRO A 49 -13.40 13.16 16.69
N PRO A 50 -12.55 12.87 15.67
CA PRO A 50 -11.72 13.90 15.08
C PRO A 50 -12.61 15.04 14.59
N ARG A 51 -12.25 16.28 14.97
CA ARG A 51 -12.95 17.47 14.47
C ARG A 51 -12.83 17.49 12.94
N ALA A 52 -13.92 17.78 12.24
CA ALA A 52 -13.87 18.01 10.80
C ALA A 52 -12.94 19.19 10.55
N ILE A 53 -11.75 18.90 10.04
CA ILE A 53 -10.88 19.92 9.49
C ILE A 53 -11.56 20.29 8.17
N GLU A 54 -12.02 21.53 8.03
CA GLU A 54 -12.43 22.03 6.72
C GLU A 54 -11.21 21.89 5.83
N ALA A 55 -11.25 20.92 4.91
CA ALA A 55 -10.23 20.76 3.90
C ALA A 55 -10.32 22.02 3.04
N GLY A 56 -9.43 22.98 3.30
CA GLY A 56 -9.28 24.16 2.46
C GLY A 56 -9.17 23.73 1.00
N GLU A 57 -9.64 24.57 0.09
CA GLU A 57 -9.58 24.28 -1.34
C GLU A 57 -8.15 23.86 -1.71
N PRO A 58 -7.98 22.77 -2.49
CA PRO A 58 -6.65 22.30 -2.83
C PRO A 58 -5.91 23.40 -3.59
N GLU A 59 -4.83 23.91 -3.00
CA GLU A 59 -4.00 24.93 -3.63
C GLU A 59 -3.52 24.42 -5.01
N LYS A 60 -3.67 25.26 -6.02
CA LYS A 60 -3.18 24.94 -7.37
C LYS A 60 -1.66 24.92 -7.33
N PRO A 61 -1.00 23.82 -7.73
CA PRO A 61 0.46 23.76 -7.73
C PRO A 61 1.02 24.75 -8.75
N ASP A 62 2.15 25.37 -8.42
CA ASP A 62 2.84 26.27 -9.34
C ASP A 62 3.47 25.48 -10.50
N THR A 63 2.92 25.69 -11.69
CA THR A 63 3.38 25.11 -12.95
C THR A 63 4.86 25.35 -13.23
N ASN A 64 5.39 26.52 -12.87
CA ASN A 64 6.76 26.90 -13.20
C ASN A 64 7.75 26.13 -12.32
N LEU A 65 7.48 26.01 -11.02
CA LEU A 65 8.30 25.20 -10.11
C LEU A 65 8.31 23.73 -10.52
N MET A 66 7.13 23.17 -10.85
CA MET A 66 7.05 21.79 -11.35
C MET A 66 7.86 21.57 -12.62
N ALA A 67 7.76 22.49 -13.59
CA ALA A 67 8.50 22.40 -14.84
C ALA A 67 10.02 22.50 -14.62
N GLN A 68 10.48 23.40 -13.74
CA GLN A 68 11.89 23.55 -13.39
C GLN A 68 12.49 22.29 -12.77
N GLU A 69 11.83 21.74 -11.76
CA GLU A 69 12.27 20.52 -11.07
C GLU A 69 12.34 19.34 -12.05
N LYS A 70 11.30 19.15 -12.85
CA LYS A 70 11.22 18.05 -13.82
C LYS A 70 12.23 18.18 -14.95
N ALA A 71 12.40 19.38 -15.51
CA ALA A 71 13.39 19.62 -16.54
C ALA A 71 14.82 19.35 -16.03
N ALA A 72 15.14 19.71 -14.79
CA ALA A 72 16.43 19.39 -14.19
C ALA A 72 16.64 17.88 -14.08
N ILE A 73 15.67 17.15 -13.54
CA ILE A 73 15.73 15.69 -13.38
C ILE A 73 15.87 14.99 -14.74
N TYR A 74 15.12 15.41 -15.76
CA TYR A 74 15.18 14.81 -17.08
C TYR A 74 16.48 15.15 -17.80
N ALA A 75 16.98 16.38 -17.65
CA ALA A 75 18.26 16.77 -18.22
C ALA A 75 19.43 15.97 -17.62
N GLU A 76 19.42 15.72 -16.30
CA GLU A 76 20.40 14.87 -15.64
C GLU A 76 20.32 13.41 -16.12
N ALA A 77 19.10 12.87 -16.24
CA ALA A 77 18.90 11.47 -16.64
C ALA A 77 19.29 11.19 -18.10
N LEU A 78 19.03 12.15 -18.99
CA LEU A 78 19.22 12.03 -20.44
C LEU A 78 20.49 12.72 -20.95
N GLN A 79 21.25 13.35 -20.05
CA GLN A 79 22.45 14.14 -20.37
C GLN A 79 22.16 15.19 -21.45
N ILE A 80 21.06 15.92 -21.27
CA ILE A 80 20.59 16.94 -22.21
C ILE A 80 21.40 18.23 -22.02
N ASP A 81 21.74 18.88 -23.13
CA ASP A 81 22.43 20.18 -23.14
C ASP A 81 21.59 21.31 -22.50
N ALA A 82 22.26 22.36 -22.02
CA ALA A 82 21.64 23.50 -21.35
C ALA A 82 20.56 24.19 -22.21
N PHE A 83 20.77 24.30 -23.53
CA PHE A 83 19.76 24.84 -24.44
C PHE A 83 18.51 23.97 -24.47
N LYS A 84 18.68 22.68 -24.73
CA LYS A 84 17.56 21.72 -24.79
C LYS A 84 16.84 21.59 -23.44
N LYS A 85 17.54 21.79 -22.32
CA LYS A 85 16.95 21.84 -20.98
C LYS A 85 15.97 23.02 -20.82
N GLU A 86 16.35 24.23 -21.25
CA GLU A 86 15.45 25.40 -21.19
C GLU A 86 14.25 25.24 -22.13
N VAL A 87 14.47 24.68 -23.32
CA VAL A 87 13.38 24.34 -24.25
C VAL A 87 12.42 23.32 -23.62
N LEU A 88 12.95 22.25 -23.01
CA LEU A 88 12.16 21.24 -22.31
C LEU A 88 11.36 21.83 -21.16
N ARG A 89 11.97 22.73 -20.39
CA ARG A 89 11.29 23.46 -19.30
C ARG A 89 10.10 24.25 -19.83
N SER A 90 10.27 25.02 -20.90
CA SER A 90 9.18 25.78 -21.51
C SER A 90 8.03 24.86 -21.99
N TYR A 91 8.36 23.74 -22.64
CA TYR A 91 7.35 22.78 -23.09
C TYR A 91 6.61 22.09 -21.94
N LEU A 92 7.31 21.75 -20.85
CA LEU A 92 6.72 21.18 -19.64
C LEU A 92 5.81 22.19 -18.92
N GLU A 93 6.22 23.45 -18.87
CA GLU A 93 5.43 24.52 -18.25
C GLU A 93 4.09 24.68 -18.97
N ASP A 94 4.10 24.76 -20.31
CA ASP A 94 2.88 24.84 -21.11
C ASP A 94 2.00 23.59 -20.97
N TYR A 95 2.61 22.40 -20.97
CA TYR A 95 1.88 21.15 -20.76
C TYR A 95 1.21 21.10 -19.38
N TYR A 96 1.91 21.48 -18.32
CA TYR A 96 1.34 21.49 -16.98
C TYR A 96 0.28 22.58 -16.80
N LYS A 97 0.43 23.75 -17.44
CA LYS A 97 -0.61 24.78 -17.49
C LYS A 97 -1.90 24.23 -18.09
N GLU A 98 -1.83 23.59 -19.27
CA GLU A 98 -3.01 22.98 -19.90
C GLU A 98 -3.61 21.88 -19.00
N LYS A 99 -2.77 21.00 -18.46
CA LYS A 99 -3.19 19.87 -17.60
C LYS A 99 -3.87 20.34 -16.32
N ILE A 100 -3.33 21.35 -15.64
CA ILE A 100 -3.90 21.93 -14.41
C ILE A 100 -5.18 22.69 -14.73
N ALA A 101 -5.22 23.45 -15.82
CA ALA A 101 -6.44 24.14 -16.26
C ALA A 101 -7.61 23.15 -16.46
N VAL A 102 -7.37 22.00 -17.09
CA VAL A 102 -8.40 20.96 -17.27
C VAL A 102 -8.73 20.24 -15.96
N SER A 103 -7.72 19.90 -15.16
CA SER A 103 -7.91 19.10 -13.93
C SER A 103 -8.69 19.86 -12.86
N TYR A 104 -8.35 21.14 -12.67
CA TYR A 104 -8.95 22.02 -11.67
C TYR A 104 -10.17 22.79 -12.16
N ASN A 105 -10.64 22.54 -13.39
CA ASN A 105 -11.90 23.12 -13.84
C ASN A 105 -13.08 22.42 -13.11
N PRO A 106 -13.90 23.15 -12.32
CA PRO A 106 -15.03 22.59 -11.60
C PRO A 106 -16.23 22.25 -12.50
N GLU A 107 -16.30 22.84 -13.70
CA GLU A 107 -17.44 22.67 -14.62
C GLU A 107 -17.36 21.37 -15.43
N LEU A 108 -16.13 20.90 -15.69
CA LEU A 108 -15.90 19.72 -16.52
C LEU A 108 -16.13 18.42 -15.74
N LYS A 109 -16.90 17.51 -16.33
CA LYS A 109 -17.05 16.14 -15.81
C LYS A 109 -15.82 15.29 -16.12
N TYR A 110 -15.65 14.21 -15.37
CA TYR A 110 -14.51 13.30 -15.54
C TYR A 110 -14.37 12.79 -16.99
N ASP A 111 -15.49 12.44 -17.62
CA ASP A 111 -15.51 11.92 -18.99
C ASP A 111 -15.10 12.96 -20.04
N GLU A 112 -15.31 14.24 -19.76
CA GLU A 112 -14.93 15.36 -20.63
C GLU A 112 -13.47 15.80 -20.38
N LYS A 113 -12.94 15.56 -19.17
CA LYS A 113 -11.54 15.84 -18.83
C LYS A 113 -10.58 14.91 -19.57
N GLN A 114 -10.90 13.62 -19.68
CA GLN A 114 -10.01 12.64 -20.30
C GLN A 114 -9.59 12.97 -21.74
N PRO A 115 -10.49 13.32 -22.68
CA PRO A 115 -10.09 13.67 -24.05
C PRO A 115 -9.25 14.95 -24.10
N LEU A 116 -9.53 15.94 -23.23
CA LEU A 116 -8.76 17.18 -23.15
C LEU A 116 -7.34 16.94 -22.62
N LEU A 117 -7.19 16.08 -21.61
CA LEU A 117 -5.88 15.66 -21.11
C LEU A 117 -5.08 14.92 -22.18
N ASN A 118 -5.73 13.98 -22.90
CA ASN A 118 -5.10 13.26 -24.01
C ASN A 118 -4.67 14.21 -25.14
N ALA A 119 -5.47 15.24 -25.43
CA ALA A 119 -5.12 16.26 -26.42
C ALA A 119 -3.90 17.09 -25.99
N ALA A 120 -3.84 17.50 -24.72
CA ALA A 120 -2.67 18.18 -24.15
C ALA A 120 -1.40 17.31 -24.25
N SER A 121 -1.49 16.01 -23.95
CA SER A 121 -0.36 15.09 -24.09
C SER A 121 0.11 14.95 -25.54
N LYS A 122 -0.81 14.87 -26.51
CA LYS A 122 -0.46 14.81 -27.94
C LYS A 122 0.22 16.08 -28.43
N LYS A 123 -0.25 17.26 -27.99
CA LYS A 123 0.41 18.54 -28.31
C LYS A 123 1.82 18.58 -27.74
N TYR A 124 2.01 18.10 -26.52
CA TYR A 124 3.32 18.03 -25.88
C TYR A 124 4.27 17.12 -26.66
N GLU A 125 3.81 15.93 -27.07
CA GLU A 125 4.59 15.02 -27.90
C GLU A 125 4.97 15.64 -29.25
N ALA A 126 4.02 16.34 -29.90
CA ALA A 126 4.29 17.04 -31.17
C ALA A 126 5.37 18.12 -31.03
N ARG A 127 5.34 18.90 -29.94
CA ARG A 127 6.38 19.92 -29.66
C ARG A 127 7.73 19.30 -29.36
N LEU A 128 7.77 18.18 -28.63
CA LEU A 128 9.02 17.46 -28.37
C LEU A 128 9.66 16.95 -29.67
N ALA A 129 8.86 16.54 -30.66
CA ALA A 129 9.34 16.05 -31.94
C ALA A 129 10.09 17.09 -32.79
N GLU A 130 9.96 18.38 -32.49
CA GLU A 130 10.67 19.46 -33.19
C GLU A 130 12.15 19.55 -32.80
N VAL A 131 12.51 19.13 -31.58
CA VAL A 131 13.83 19.39 -30.97
C VAL A 131 14.55 18.12 -30.48
N PHE A 132 13.80 17.06 -30.17
CA PHE A 132 14.32 15.82 -29.61
C PHE A 132 14.24 14.66 -30.60
N ASP A 133 15.18 13.73 -30.47
CA ASP A 133 15.16 12.49 -31.25
C ASP A 133 14.04 11.56 -30.74
N LYS A 134 13.54 10.69 -31.62
CA LYS A 134 12.47 9.73 -31.28
C LYS A 134 12.77 8.89 -30.04
N ASP A 135 14.02 8.48 -29.86
CA ASP A 135 14.45 7.71 -28.69
C ASP A 135 14.40 8.55 -27.39
N GLN A 136 14.77 9.83 -27.48
CA GLN A 136 14.71 10.76 -26.36
C GLN A 136 13.26 11.08 -25.98
N ILE A 137 12.38 11.24 -26.96
CA ILE A 137 10.94 11.47 -26.75
C ILE A 137 10.32 10.29 -25.99
N ASN A 138 10.59 9.06 -26.43
CA ASN A 138 10.07 7.86 -25.76
C ASN A 138 10.53 7.78 -24.29
N GLN A 139 11.77 8.16 -24.01
CA GLN A 139 12.30 8.17 -22.65
C GLN A 139 11.68 9.29 -21.80
N LEU A 140 11.48 10.49 -22.36
CA LEU A 140 10.80 11.60 -21.69
C LEU A 140 9.34 11.23 -21.34
N LEU A 141 8.60 10.65 -22.29
CA LEU A 141 7.23 10.19 -22.06
C LEU A 141 7.16 9.12 -20.96
N ALA A 142 8.09 8.14 -20.98
CA ALA A 142 8.18 7.13 -19.93
C ALA A 142 8.50 7.72 -18.55
N TYR A 143 9.33 8.77 -18.49
CA TYR A 143 9.64 9.46 -17.25
C TYR A 143 8.48 10.31 -16.70
N GLU A 144 7.59 10.82 -17.56
CA GLU A 144 6.38 11.51 -17.12
C GLU A 144 5.33 10.52 -16.58
N GLU A 145 5.15 9.36 -17.23
CA GLU A 145 4.17 8.35 -16.79
C GLU A 145 4.58 7.63 -15.50
N ILE A 146 5.86 7.25 -15.36
CA ILE A 146 6.32 6.33 -14.30
C ILE A 146 7.27 7.03 -13.30
N GLY A 147 7.81 8.19 -13.65
CA GLY A 147 8.83 8.89 -12.87
C GLY A 147 10.24 8.32 -13.07
N VAL A 148 11.27 9.15 -12.86
CA VAL A 148 12.68 8.75 -12.95
C VAL A 148 12.99 7.71 -11.87
N GLY A 149 13.10 6.43 -12.27
CA GLY A 149 13.29 5.28 -11.38
C GLY A 149 12.12 4.29 -11.30
N GLY A 150 11.00 4.59 -11.96
CA GLY A 150 9.84 3.70 -12.07
C GLY A 150 10.17 2.31 -12.61
N ASP A 151 11.07 2.25 -13.60
CA ASP A 151 11.56 1.03 -14.22
C ASP A 151 12.17 0.04 -13.22
N LYS A 152 12.96 0.52 -12.25
CA LYS A 152 13.53 -0.36 -11.22
C LYS A 152 12.43 -0.98 -10.34
N LYS A 153 11.37 -0.23 -10.04
CA LYS A 153 10.25 -0.67 -9.20
C LYS A 153 9.34 -1.65 -9.94
N GLU A 154 9.06 -1.39 -11.22
CA GLU A 154 8.25 -2.28 -12.06
C GLU A 154 8.98 -3.59 -12.37
N ARG A 155 10.28 -3.51 -12.70
CA ARG A 155 11.13 -4.69 -12.93
C ARG A 155 11.25 -5.56 -11.66
N LYS A 156 11.28 -4.96 -10.46
CA LYS A 156 11.17 -5.67 -9.16
C LYS A 156 9.80 -6.34 -8.97
N LYS A 157 8.69 -5.65 -9.30
CA LYS A 157 7.34 -6.23 -9.23
C LYS A 157 7.17 -7.42 -10.20
N LYS A 158 7.62 -7.30 -11.45
CA LYS A 158 7.60 -8.39 -12.45
C LYS A 158 8.42 -9.61 -11.98
N LYS A 159 9.63 -9.40 -11.43
CA LYS A 159 10.44 -10.48 -10.82
C LYS A 159 9.74 -11.18 -9.66
N ARG A 160 9.09 -10.43 -8.75
CA ARG A 160 8.30 -11.01 -7.63
C ARG A 160 7.11 -11.83 -8.12
N LYS A 161 6.38 -11.36 -9.14
CA LYS A 161 5.25 -12.10 -9.74
C LYS A 161 5.70 -13.40 -10.42
N LYS A 162 6.83 -13.38 -11.14
CA LYS A 162 7.40 -14.60 -11.74
C LYS A 162 7.75 -15.64 -10.67
N ARG A 163 8.45 -15.25 -9.59
CA ARG A 163 8.81 -16.16 -8.47
C ARG A 163 7.61 -16.76 -7.74
N LYS A 164 6.47 -16.07 -7.67
CA LYS A 164 5.24 -16.61 -7.08
C LYS A 164 4.56 -17.65 -7.98
N LYS A 165 4.65 -17.50 -9.30
CA LYS A 165 4.09 -18.47 -10.27
C LYS A 165 4.90 -19.77 -10.38
N THR A 166 6.18 -19.77 -9.99
CA THR A 166 7.06 -20.96 -10.03
C THR A 166 7.03 -21.77 -8.73
N LYS A 167 6.28 -21.31 -7.71
CA LYS A 167 6.18 -21.94 -6.39
C LYS A 167 4.82 -22.64 -6.16
N ASN A 168 3.92 -22.54 -7.12
CA ASN A 168 2.71 -23.37 -7.25
C ASN A 168 2.97 -24.36 -8.39
#